data_AF-A0A3R9SRD6-F1
#
_entry.id   AF-A0A3R9SRD6-F1
#
_cell.length_a   1.000
_cell.length_b   1.000
_cell.length_c   1.000
_cell.angle_alpha   90.00
_cell.angle_beta   90.00
_cell.angle_gamma   90.00
#
_symmetry.space_group_name_H-M   'P 1'
#
loop_
_entity.id
_entity.type
_entity.pdbx_description
1 polymer ?
#
loop_
_entity_poly.entity_id
_entity_poly.type
_entity_poly.pdbx_seq_one_letter_code
_entity_poly.pdbx_strand_id
1 'polypeptide(L)'
;MNWTSRKKKTAGWASAVVASGGMIFAGMTVLPADAASPSSYAVKGVDVSHHNHSNGSAIDWNKVRSSGQQFAFIKATEGADVQDPWFARDLRGARQAGLPHGPYHFYGRTPAADQARNFISTVKAAGYTGKAAGELPPVLDLEQTNGKCPANFSTAGVRTFIDTVTSQLGVKPIIYTTKGFVDACMGGDGSVFAGHVMWQPRYKSGSNEPAPVPGAGQGWKIWQYTETGSVPGIPSDGHVDLNVFRGSLAELRRLAHLSGNGGGTASSAQAPVTGAPVLKTNSRGTDVVTAQLLLNAAGARLDADGIYGPKTVAAVKSFQSAHGLDADGMVGPKTWGALIVTLKQGDRGPAVTALQHQLNDSGAQLRTDGIFGSGTAAAVRSFQSAKGLQTDGIAGPRTWSALLTDRSGGGSGTPATGDAVALAKQLLNTSGVTFARAHSETQHSGSTAYANIVDMAAGKGALTSPQSHVGAKRVQLDPRMLRGLLTLRNSYGYRMNISEFVGGVHSKNSRHYRGLAFDVNEINGIHVGSGAPHSAFMAACRKLGATEVLGPGDKGHSTHVHCAWK
;
A
#
# COMPACT_ATOMS: atom_id res chain seq x y z
N MET A 1 39.88 12.58 55.84
CA MET A 1 40.85 13.47 55.18
C MET A 1 41.77 12.58 54.35
N ASN A 2 42.07 12.76 53.07
CA ASN A 2 41.79 13.83 52.14
C ASN A 2 41.84 13.27 50.71
N TRP A 3 40.98 13.84 49.88
CA TRP A 3 41.00 13.82 48.42
C TRP A 3 42.10 14.77 47.90
N THR A 4 42.81 14.44 46.81
CA THR A 4 43.39 15.37 45.79
C THR A 4 44.10 14.53 44.71
N SER A 5 43.72 14.47 43.43
CA SER A 5 43.67 15.50 42.36
C SER A 5 45.03 16.09 41.94
N ARG A 6 45.44 15.84 40.67
CA ARG A 6 46.01 16.77 39.65
C ARG A 6 46.63 15.94 38.49
N LYS A 7 46.08 15.95 37.28
CA LYS A 7 46.21 16.90 36.14
C LYS A 7 47.55 16.86 35.36
N LYS A 8 47.45 16.34 34.12
CA LYS A 8 48.03 16.73 32.81
C LYS A 8 49.36 17.51 32.76
N LYS A 9 50.28 17.05 31.89
CA LYS A 9 50.97 17.88 30.87
C LYS A 9 51.29 17.10 29.59
N THR A 10 51.27 17.85 28.49
CA THR A 10 51.39 17.52 27.07
C THR A 10 52.78 17.85 26.52
N ALA A 11 53.23 17.12 25.49
CA ALA A 11 54.09 17.54 24.37
C ALA A 11 54.16 16.35 23.38
N GLY A 12 54.19 16.43 22.06
CA GLY A 12 54.23 17.54 21.13
C GLY A 12 55.18 17.21 19.96
N TRP A 13 54.61 16.71 18.84
CA TRP A 13 55.01 16.82 17.42
C TRP A 13 56.32 16.22 16.85
N ALA A 14 56.17 15.35 15.85
CA ALA A 14 56.92 15.40 14.59
C ALA A 14 56.08 14.76 13.45
N SER A 15 55.88 15.53 12.38
CA SER A 15 55.06 15.22 11.21
C SER A 15 55.79 14.33 10.20
N ALA A 16 55.06 13.40 9.57
CA ALA A 16 55.38 12.91 8.23
C ALA A 16 54.07 12.81 7.44
N VAL A 17 53.98 13.62 6.39
CA VAL A 17 52.86 13.71 5.46
C VAL A 17 53.03 12.61 4.39
N VAL A 18 52.06 11.71 4.27
CA VAL A 18 51.70 11.09 2.99
C VAL A 18 50.18 11.10 2.91
N ALA A 19 49.67 11.84 1.94
CA ALA A 19 48.26 12.00 1.64
C ALA A 19 47.74 10.83 0.80
N SER A 20 46.64 10.20 1.21
CA SER A 20 45.57 9.77 0.29
C SER A 20 44.27 9.45 1.06
N GLY A 21 43.26 10.30 0.88
CA GLY A 21 41.82 9.97 0.81
C GLY A 21 41.18 9.09 1.89
N GLY A 22 40.57 9.72 2.90
CA GLY A 22 39.53 9.11 3.72
C GLY A 22 38.79 10.17 4.54
N MET A 23 37.63 10.63 4.09
CA MET A 23 36.80 11.56 4.86
C MET A 23 36.35 10.89 6.16
N ILE A 24 36.74 11.51 7.27
CA ILE A 24 36.31 11.19 8.63
C ILE A 24 34.86 11.70 8.78
N PHE A 25 33.91 10.79 8.97
CA PHE A 25 32.62 11.16 9.58
C PHE A 25 32.79 11.16 11.10
N ALA A 26 32.96 12.36 11.65
CA ALA A 26 32.81 12.60 13.08
C ALA A 26 31.34 12.88 13.39
N GLY A 27 30.81 12.18 14.39
CA GLY A 27 29.63 12.62 15.15
C GLY A 27 28.27 12.12 14.68
N MET A 28 27.96 10.86 14.95
CA MET A 28 26.59 10.50 15.34
C MET A 28 26.62 9.98 16.77
N THR A 29 26.27 10.85 17.71
CA THR A 29 25.64 10.39 18.94
C THR A 29 24.38 9.63 18.52
N VAL A 30 24.44 8.31 18.53
CA VAL A 30 23.25 7.46 18.46
C VAL A 30 22.46 7.75 19.74
N LEU A 31 21.50 8.66 19.66
CA LEU A 31 20.40 8.64 20.60
C LEU A 31 19.68 7.30 20.37
N PRO A 32 19.45 6.49 21.41
CA PRO A 32 18.75 5.24 21.23
C PRO A 32 17.37 5.55 20.65
N ALA A 33 17.01 4.87 19.56
CA ALA A 33 15.64 4.86 19.08
C ALA A 33 14.75 4.46 20.26
N ASP A 34 13.81 5.31 20.65
CA ASP A 34 12.81 4.94 21.64
C ASP A 34 12.14 3.66 21.16
N ALA A 35 12.23 2.61 21.98
CA ALA A 35 11.75 1.29 21.61
C ALA A 35 10.23 1.34 21.36
N ALA A 36 9.73 0.58 20.38
CA ALA A 36 8.34 0.63 19.97
C ALA A 36 7.45 -0.28 20.83
N SER A 37 6.24 0.18 21.17
CA SER A 37 5.28 -0.66 21.90
C SER A 37 4.71 -1.78 21.02
N PRO A 38 4.27 -2.91 21.58
CA PRO A 38 3.65 -3.97 20.80
C PRO A 38 2.47 -3.47 19.95
N SER A 39 1.72 -2.49 20.46
CA SER A 39 0.57 -1.92 19.76
C SER A 39 0.92 -1.19 18.46
N SER A 40 2.17 -0.75 18.25
CA SER A 40 2.59 -0.11 17.00
C SER A 40 2.80 -1.12 15.86
N TYR A 41 2.83 -2.42 16.16
CA TYR A 41 2.98 -3.47 15.16
C TYR A 41 1.62 -3.92 14.64
N ALA A 42 1.41 -3.75 13.33
CA ALA A 42 0.13 -4.01 12.68
C ALA A 42 -0.20 -5.50 12.57
N VAL A 43 0.80 -6.38 12.55
CA VAL A 43 0.63 -7.81 12.36
C VAL A 43 0.68 -8.53 13.69
N LYS A 44 -0.46 -9.07 14.12
CA LYS A 44 -0.63 -9.74 15.42
C LYS A 44 -0.87 -11.23 15.26
N GLY A 45 -0.42 -12.01 16.23
CA GLY A 45 -0.67 -13.45 16.26
C GLY A 45 -0.73 -13.99 17.67
N VAL A 46 -1.01 -15.28 17.75
CA VAL A 46 -1.03 -16.05 18.99
C VAL A 46 -0.07 -17.22 18.89
N ASP A 47 0.31 -17.77 20.01
CA ASP A 47 0.78 -19.14 20.07
C ASP A 47 0.02 -19.89 21.17
N VAL A 48 -0.18 -21.19 20.96
CA VAL A 48 -1.04 -22.02 21.80
C VAL A 48 -0.50 -23.43 21.98
N SER A 49 -0.94 -24.08 23.05
CA SER A 49 -0.70 -25.48 23.37
C SER A 49 -1.95 -26.09 24.03
N HIS A 50 -1.87 -27.34 24.50
CA HIS A 50 -2.91 -27.97 25.31
C HIS A 50 -3.36 -27.14 26.53
N HIS A 51 -2.52 -26.22 27.05
CA HIS A 51 -2.91 -25.32 28.14
C HIS A 51 -4.03 -24.33 27.77
N ASN A 52 -4.27 -24.10 26.48
CA ASN A 52 -5.29 -23.17 25.99
C ASN A 52 -6.67 -23.82 25.78
N HIS A 53 -6.88 -25.02 26.36
CA HIS A 53 -8.11 -25.81 26.28
C HIS A 53 -8.75 -26.01 27.65
N SER A 54 -9.07 -24.91 28.34
CA SER A 54 -9.66 -24.97 29.68
C SER A 54 -10.93 -25.82 29.67
N ASN A 55 -11.02 -26.74 30.63
CA ASN A 55 -12.10 -27.72 30.74
C ASN A 55 -12.27 -28.61 29.49
N GLY A 56 -11.19 -28.85 28.73
CA GLY A 56 -11.22 -29.65 27.50
C GLY A 56 -11.92 -28.96 26.33
N SER A 57 -12.14 -27.64 26.41
CA SER A 57 -12.84 -26.88 25.38
C SER A 57 -11.94 -26.66 24.16
N ALA A 58 -12.50 -26.85 22.96
CA ALA A 58 -11.76 -26.59 21.72
C ALA A 58 -11.63 -25.08 21.43
N ILE A 59 -10.53 -24.70 20.77
CA ILE A 59 -10.36 -23.35 20.23
C ILE A 59 -11.29 -23.13 19.03
N ASP A 60 -12.00 -22.00 19.02
CA ASP A 60 -12.76 -21.51 17.86
C ASP A 60 -11.87 -20.64 16.98
N TRP A 61 -11.18 -21.28 16.04
CA TRP A 61 -10.21 -20.64 15.15
C TRP A 61 -10.82 -19.58 14.23
N ASN A 62 -12.11 -19.66 13.90
CA ASN A 62 -12.79 -18.61 13.14
C ASN A 62 -12.97 -17.36 13.99
N LYS A 63 -13.32 -17.50 15.28
CA LYS A 63 -13.34 -16.37 16.22
C LYS A 63 -11.95 -15.77 16.42
N VAL A 64 -10.92 -16.60 16.58
CA VAL A 64 -9.51 -16.15 16.68
C VAL A 64 -9.14 -15.31 15.45
N ARG A 65 -9.47 -15.78 14.24
CA ARG A 65 -9.23 -15.01 13.01
C ARG A 65 -10.01 -13.70 12.99
N SER A 66 -11.30 -13.74 13.34
CA SER A 66 -12.19 -12.58 13.31
C SER A 66 -11.85 -11.52 14.37
N SER A 67 -11.18 -11.91 15.46
CA SER A 67 -10.71 -10.99 16.49
C SER A 67 -9.50 -10.16 16.06
N GLY A 68 -9.01 -10.36 14.83
CA GLY A 68 -7.90 -9.62 14.25
C GLY A 68 -6.56 -10.35 14.31
N GLN A 69 -6.48 -11.58 14.83
CA GLN A 69 -5.25 -12.37 14.75
C GLN A 69 -4.95 -12.76 13.31
N GLN A 70 -3.66 -12.75 12.95
CA GLN A 70 -3.18 -12.91 11.57
C GLN A 70 -2.20 -14.06 11.39
N PHE A 71 -1.72 -14.67 12.47
CA PHE A 71 -0.99 -15.94 12.44
C PHE A 71 -1.14 -16.69 13.76
N ALA A 72 -0.80 -17.98 13.75
CA ALA A 72 -0.76 -18.82 14.94
C ALA A 72 0.45 -19.76 14.93
N PHE A 73 1.11 -19.93 16.07
CA PHE A 73 1.99 -21.09 16.31
C PHE A 73 1.33 -22.07 17.28
N ILE A 74 1.53 -23.37 17.06
CA ILE A 74 0.80 -24.41 17.79
C ILE A 74 1.81 -25.46 18.27
N LYS A 75 1.81 -25.77 19.57
CA LYS A 75 2.72 -26.76 20.14
C LYS A 75 2.47 -28.09 19.47
N ALA A 76 3.53 -28.70 18.93
CA ALA A 76 3.45 -30.03 18.34
C ALA A 76 4.04 -31.07 19.29
N THR A 77 5.22 -30.79 19.83
CA THR A 77 5.99 -31.77 20.60
C THR A 77 6.87 -31.08 21.64
N GLU A 78 7.30 -31.86 22.61
CA GLU A 78 8.32 -31.49 23.58
C GLU A 78 9.23 -32.70 23.79
N GLY A 79 10.55 -32.49 23.76
CA GLY A 79 11.49 -33.60 23.89
C GLY A 79 11.25 -34.72 22.85
N ALA A 80 11.72 -35.92 23.16
CA ALA A 80 11.51 -37.10 22.33
C ALA A 80 10.22 -37.86 22.67
N ASP A 81 9.56 -37.47 23.76
CA ASP A 81 8.55 -38.28 24.45
C ASP A 81 7.16 -37.63 24.54
N VAL A 82 7.01 -36.35 24.20
CA VAL A 82 5.72 -35.64 24.30
C VAL A 82 5.23 -35.21 22.92
N GLN A 83 3.97 -35.50 22.65
CA GLN A 83 3.18 -34.93 21.55
C GLN A 83 1.99 -34.18 22.16
N ASP A 84 1.76 -32.95 21.72
CA ASP A 84 0.65 -32.17 22.25
C ASP A 84 -0.69 -32.76 21.74
N PRO A 85 -1.62 -33.15 22.64
CA PRO A 85 -2.84 -33.86 22.26
C PRO A 85 -3.80 -33.02 21.39
N TRP A 86 -3.67 -31.69 21.39
CA TRP A 86 -4.52 -30.79 20.62
C TRP A 86 -3.92 -30.40 19.28
N PHE A 87 -2.60 -30.61 19.09
CA PHE A 87 -1.85 -30.16 17.91
C PHE A 87 -2.54 -30.43 16.58
N ALA A 88 -2.89 -31.69 16.30
CA ALA A 88 -3.43 -32.05 14.99
C ALA A 88 -4.81 -31.40 14.75
N ARG A 89 -5.62 -31.23 15.80
CA ARG A 89 -6.93 -30.57 15.71
C ARG A 89 -6.76 -29.08 15.46
N ASP A 90 -5.89 -28.43 16.20
CA ASP A 90 -5.68 -26.99 16.11
C ASP A 90 -4.97 -26.58 14.83
N LEU A 91 -3.99 -27.36 14.38
CA LEU A 91 -3.34 -27.14 13.10
C LEU A 91 -4.37 -27.16 11.96
N ARG A 92 -5.29 -28.14 11.97
CA ARG A 92 -6.41 -28.19 11.01
C ARG A 92 -7.37 -27.02 11.17
N GLY A 93 -7.71 -26.65 12.40
CA GLY A 93 -8.61 -25.54 12.70
C GLY A 93 -8.07 -24.19 12.21
N ALA A 94 -6.81 -23.88 12.51
CA ALA A 94 -6.13 -22.67 12.04
C ALA A 94 -6.04 -22.63 10.50
N ARG A 95 -5.72 -23.78 9.88
CA ARG A 95 -5.71 -23.93 8.42
C ARG A 95 -7.09 -23.64 7.81
N GLN A 96 -8.15 -24.22 8.34
CA GLN A 96 -9.53 -24.02 7.87
C GLN A 96 -10.01 -22.57 8.06
N ALA A 97 -9.59 -21.91 9.14
CA ALA A 97 -9.84 -20.49 9.38
C ALA A 97 -9.02 -19.55 8.48
N GLY A 98 -8.11 -20.08 7.65
CA GLY A 98 -7.27 -19.31 6.75
C GLY A 98 -6.19 -18.49 7.46
N LEU A 99 -5.79 -18.91 8.66
CA LEU A 99 -4.66 -18.32 9.38
C LEU A 99 -3.34 -18.95 8.89
N PRO A 100 -2.33 -18.14 8.53
CA PRO A 100 -0.93 -18.57 8.55
C PRO A 100 -0.61 -19.30 9.85
N HIS A 101 -0.14 -20.54 9.77
CA HIS A 101 0.03 -21.42 10.93
C HIS A 101 1.34 -22.20 10.87
N GLY A 102 1.97 -22.43 12.02
CA GLY A 102 3.21 -23.23 12.11
C GLY A 102 3.27 -24.08 13.37
N PRO A 103 3.88 -25.28 13.33
CA PRO A 103 4.12 -26.08 14.51
C PRO A 103 5.36 -25.60 15.27
N TYR A 104 5.37 -25.72 16.61
CA TYR A 104 6.59 -25.55 17.39
C TYR A 104 6.97 -26.78 18.20
N HIS A 105 8.28 -26.94 18.40
CA HIS A 105 8.88 -27.98 19.23
C HIS A 105 9.58 -27.34 20.42
N PHE A 106 9.17 -27.71 21.63
CA PHE A 106 9.84 -27.30 22.86
C PHE A 106 11.05 -28.20 23.13
N TYR A 107 12.25 -27.60 23.17
CA TYR A 107 13.47 -28.37 23.37
C TYR A 107 13.58 -28.88 24.81
N GLY A 108 13.48 -30.19 24.95
CA GLY A 108 13.46 -30.88 26.23
C GLY A 108 14.80 -31.48 26.64
N ARG A 109 14.71 -32.39 27.62
CA ARG A 109 15.83 -33.09 28.27
C ARG A 109 16.48 -34.23 27.48
N THR A 110 15.91 -34.63 26.36
CA THR A 110 16.28 -35.85 25.62
C THR A 110 17.30 -35.54 24.51
N PRO A 111 17.97 -36.55 23.91
CA PRO A 111 18.92 -36.30 22.82
C PRO A 111 18.28 -35.58 21.62
N ALA A 112 18.98 -34.58 21.06
CA ALA A 112 18.44 -33.70 20.02
C ALA A 112 17.99 -34.43 18.74
N ALA A 113 18.68 -35.50 18.36
CA ALA A 113 18.29 -36.32 17.21
C ALA A 113 16.94 -37.01 17.42
N ASP A 114 16.63 -37.41 18.65
CA ASP A 114 15.39 -38.09 19.00
C ASP A 114 14.23 -37.08 19.07
N GLN A 115 14.51 -35.89 19.61
CA GLN A 115 13.61 -34.73 19.57
C GLN A 115 13.20 -34.38 18.14
N ALA A 116 14.17 -34.30 17.22
CA ALA A 116 13.90 -34.03 15.81
C ALA A 116 13.01 -35.13 15.18
N ARG A 117 13.24 -36.41 15.49
CA ARG A 117 12.39 -37.51 15.00
C ARG A 117 10.96 -37.43 15.54
N ASN A 118 10.80 -37.13 16.83
CA ASN A 118 9.47 -36.94 17.43
C ASN A 118 8.73 -35.78 16.75
N PHE A 119 9.39 -34.62 16.59
CA PHE A 119 8.78 -33.47 15.94
C PHE A 119 8.39 -33.76 14.48
N ILE A 120 9.32 -34.28 13.67
CA ILE A 120 9.10 -34.53 12.24
C ILE A 120 7.98 -35.55 12.02
N SER A 121 7.95 -36.64 12.79
CA SER A 121 6.90 -37.66 12.67
C SER A 121 5.53 -37.08 13.02
N THR A 122 5.44 -36.30 14.10
CA THR A 122 4.20 -35.67 14.57
C THR A 122 3.65 -34.67 13.56
N VAL A 123 4.48 -33.77 13.04
CA VAL A 123 4.01 -32.73 12.09
C VAL A 123 3.63 -33.35 10.74
N LYS A 124 4.38 -34.34 10.24
CA LYS A 124 4.04 -35.06 9.01
C LYS A 124 2.73 -35.83 9.16
N ALA A 125 2.50 -36.48 10.31
CA ALA A 125 1.24 -37.18 10.59
C ALA A 125 0.03 -36.23 10.63
N ALA A 126 0.23 -34.98 11.06
CA ALA A 126 -0.80 -33.94 11.02
C ALA A 126 -1.00 -33.30 9.61
N GLY A 127 -0.23 -33.74 8.60
CA GLY A 127 -0.30 -33.23 7.24
C GLY A 127 0.36 -31.86 7.07
N TYR A 128 1.32 -31.50 7.93
CA TYR A 128 2.17 -30.32 7.76
C TYR A 128 3.36 -30.65 6.87
N THR A 129 3.64 -29.78 5.89
CA THR A 129 4.77 -29.96 4.96
C THR A 129 5.86 -28.90 5.12
N GLY A 130 5.51 -27.80 5.78
CA GLY A 130 6.32 -26.59 5.87
C GLY A 130 6.39 -25.78 4.57
N LYS A 131 5.71 -26.22 3.50
CA LYS A 131 5.79 -25.62 2.16
C LYS A 131 4.43 -25.34 1.54
N ALA A 132 3.35 -25.85 2.13
CA ALA A 132 2.03 -25.63 1.60
C ALA A 132 1.57 -24.20 1.86
N ALA A 133 0.69 -23.70 1.00
CA ALA A 133 0.15 -22.35 1.13
C ALA A 133 -0.57 -22.19 2.49
N GLY A 134 -0.10 -21.24 3.30
CA GLY A 134 -0.59 -20.98 4.66
C GLY A 134 0.28 -21.57 5.77
N GLU A 135 1.29 -22.38 5.45
CA GLU A 135 2.20 -22.96 6.43
C GLU A 135 3.38 -22.03 6.69
N LEU A 136 3.48 -21.50 7.90
CA LEU A 136 4.70 -20.85 8.40
C LEU A 136 5.78 -21.90 8.67
N PRO A 137 7.09 -21.54 8.61
CA PRO A 137 8.15 -22.47 8.94
C PRO A 137 8.02 -23.03 10.36
N PRO A 138 8.52 -24.24 10.62
CA PRO A 138 8.45 -24.84 11.94
C PRO A 138 9.28 -24.05 12.94
N VAL A 139 8.94 -24.09 14.22
CA VAL A 139 9.69 -23.38 15.27
C VAL A 139 10.45 -24.37 16.14
N LEU A 140 11.72 -24.06 16.43
CA LEU A 140 12.47 -24.63 17.54
C LEU A 140 12.42 -23.64 18.71
N ASP A 141 11.85 -24.08 19.83
CA ASP A 141 11.73 -23.32 21.07
C ASP A 141 12.84 -23.74 22.05
N LEU A 142 13.68 -22.78 22.40
CA LEU A 142 14.85 -22.90 23.27
C LEU A 142 14.74 -21.94 24.45
N GLU A 143 14.41 -22.50 25.61
CA GLU A 143 14.22 -21.72 26.82
C GLU A 143 14.79 -22.38 28.07
N GLN A 144 14.99 -21.56 29.10
CA GLN A 144 15.40 -22.03 30.42
C GLN A 144 14.15 -22.33 31.24
N THR A 145 14.04 -23.54 31.77
CA THR A 145 13.00 -23.84 32.76
C THR A 145 13.51 -23.47 34.15
N ASN A 146 12.81 -22.57 34.85
CA ASN A 146 13.21 -22.10 36.18
C ASN A 146 14.67 -21.62 36.26
N GLY A 147 15.12 -20.91 35.21
CA GLY A 147 16.49 -20.37 35.11
C GLY A 147 17.58 -21.40 34.82
N LYS A 148 17.22 -22.65 34.47
CA LYS A 148 18.17 -23.72 34.16
C LYS A 148 18.14 -24.07 32.68
N CYS A 149 19.32 -24.29 32.11
CA CYS A 149 19.43 -24.85 30.77
C CYS A 149 18.82 -26.26 30.72
N PRO A 150 18.23 -26.67 29.58
CA PRO A 150 17.72 -28.02 29.43
C PRO A 150 18.79 -29.07 29.73
N ALA A 151 18.39 -30.17 30.38
CA ALA A 151 19.31 -31.29 30.57
C ALA A 151 19.74 -31.85 29.20
N ASN A 152 20.99 -32.31 29.09
CA ASN A 152 21.59 -32.76 27.82
C ASN A 152 21.63 -31.69 26.72
N PHE A 153 21.52 -30.40 27.07
CA PHE A 153 21.67 -29.31 26.14
C PHE A 153 23.11 -29.23 25.60
N SER A 154 23.25 -28.98 24.30
CA SER A 154 24.51 -28.55 23.69
C SER A 154 24.22 -27.79 22.40
N THR A 155 25.07 -26.82 22.05
CA THR A 155 24.99 -26.10 20.76
C THR A 155 25.10 -27.07 19.57
N ALA A 156 25.88 -28.15 19.69
CA ALA A 156 25.96 -29.21 18.68
C ALA A 156 24.64 -29.98 18.54
N GLY A 157 23.94 -30.24 19.64
CA GLY A 157 22.60 -30.83 19.64
C GLY A 157 21.58 -29.92 18.95
N VAL A 158 21.59 -28.61 19.26
CA VAL A 158 20.75 -27.63 18.57
C VAL A 158 20.98 -27.63 17.06
N ARG A 159 22.26 -27.62 16.62
CA ARG A 159 22.60 -27.75 15.20
C ARG A 159 22.06 -29.04 14.59
N THR A 160 22.22 -30.17 15.29
CA THR A 160 21.71 -31.47 14.86
C THR A 160 20.19 -31.43 14.64
N PHE A 161 19.43 -30.83 15.56
CA PHE A 161 17.98 -30.66 15.41
C PHE A 161 17.66 -29.80 14.17
N ILE A 162 18.28 -28.62 14.05
CA ILE A 162 18.06 -27.68 12.95
C ILE A 162 18.33 -28.35 11.59
N ASP A 163 19.47 -29.01 11.44
CA ASP A 163 19.89 -29.65 10.19
C ASP A 163 18.96 -30.82 9.83
N THR A 164 18.53 -31.60 10.83
CA THR A 164 17.62 -32.73 10.63
C THR A 164 16.24 -32.23 10.19
N VAL A 165 15.67 -31.22 10.84
CA VAL A 165 14.37 -30.65 10.45
C VAL A 165 14.45 -29.97 9.09
N THR A 166 15.52 -29.20 8.83
CA THR A 166 15.73 -28.50 7.56
C THR A 166 15.84 -29.49 6.40
N SER A 167 16.61 -30.57 6.55
CA SER A 167 16.75 -31.59 5.51
C SER A 167 15.44 -32.37 5.27
N GLN A 168 14.66 -32.64 6.31
CA GLN A 168 13.47 -33.48 6.23
C GLN A 168 12.20 -32.75 5.77
N LEU A 169 12.12 -31.43 5.97
CA LEU A 169 10.98 -30.61 5.53
C LEU A 169 11.34 -29.69 4.35
N GLY A 170 12.64 -29.43 4.13
CA GLY A 170 13.13 -28.50 3.10
C GLY A 170 12.94 -27.03 3.47
N VAL A 171 12.69 -26.73 4.74
CA VAL A 171 12.52 -25.36 5.27
C VAL A 171 13.28 -25.18 6.57
N LYS A 172 13.94 -24.03 6.71
CA LYS A 172 14.69 -23.68 7.92
C LYS A 172 13.73 -23.34 9.06
N PRO A 173 13.96 -23.86 10.29
CA PRO A 173 13.16 -23.49 11.44
C PRO A 173 13.24 -21.99 11.78
N ILE A 174 12.15 -21.44 12.32
CA ILE A 174 12.17 -20.22 13.16
C ILE A 174 12.79 -20.62 14.51
N ILE A 175 13.57 -19.73 15.12
CA ILE A 175 14.17 -19.96 16.45
C ILE A 175 13.47 -19.07 17.46
N TYR A 176 12.76 -19.69 18.40
CA TYR A 176 12.27 -19.01 19.60
C TYR A 176 13.30 -19.12 20.72
N THR A 177 13.84 -18.00 21.18
CA THR A 177 14.77 -17.98 22.32
C THR A 177 14.97 -16.56 22.88
N THR A 178 15.69 -16.45 24.01
CA THR A 178 16.10 -15.16 24.59
C THR A 178 17.60 -14.94 24.47
N LYS A 179 18.03 -13.68 24.53
CA LYS A 179 19.46 -13.36 24.74
C LYS A 179 20.00 -14.04 26.00
N GLY A 180 19.22 -14.05 27.09
CA GLY A 180 19.61 -14.69 28.35
C GLY A 180 19.88 -16.18 28.22
N PHE A 181 19.07 -16.91 27.45
CA PHE A 181 19.32 -18.31 27.13
C PHE A 181 20.64 -18.49 26.39
N VAL A 182 20.92 -17.67 25.38
CA VAL A 182 22.17 -17.79 24.60
C VAL A 182 23.40 -17.45 25.46
N ASP A 183 23.31 -16.41 26.29
CA ASP A 183 24.38 -16.08 27.24
C ASP A 183 24.64 -17.24 28.21
N ALA A 184 23.58 -17.77 28.83
CA ALA A 184 23.69 -18.76 29.91
C ALA A 184 23.99 -20.18 29.42
N CYS A 185 23.36 -20.60 28.32
CA CYS A 185 23.38 -21.99 27.86
C CYS A 185 24.30 -22.21 26.66
N MET A 186 24.65 -21.16 25.92
CA MET A 186 25.44 -21.25 24.68
C MET A 186 26.73 -20.43 24.73
N GLY A 187 27.09 -19.89 25.90
CA GLY A 187 28.32 -19.10 26.08
C GLY A 187 28.30 -17.76 25.33
N GLY A 188 27.11 -17.22 25.05
CA GLY A 188 26.95 -15.96 24.31
C GLY A 188 27.15 -16.08 22.80
N ASP A 189 27.23 -17.29 22.23
CA ASP A 189 27.39 -17.51 20.79
C ASP A 189 26.10 -18.06 20.15
N GLY A 190 25.33 -17.18 19.51
CA GLY A 190 24.15 -17.52 18.72
C GLY A 190 24.41 -17.69 17.23
N SER A 191 25.66 -17.86 16.79
CA SER A 191 26.01 -17.99 15.36
C SER A 191 25.31 -19.14 14.64
N VAL A 192 24.94 -20.21 15.36
CA VAL A 192 24.13 -21.33 14.82
C VAL A 192 22.74 -20.88 14.35
N PHE A 193 22.25 -19.72 14.80
CA PHE A 193 20.97 -19.15 14.38
C PHE A 193 21.10 -18.20 13.18
N ALA A 194 22.30 -17.98 12.65
CA ALA A 194 22.52 -17.09 11.52
C ALA A 194 21.67 -17.51 10.30
N GLY A 195 20.85 -16.58 9.81
CA GLY A 195 19.97 -16.81 8.67
C GLY A 195 18.67 -17.54 9.01
N HIS A 196 18.36 -17.75 10.29
CA HIS A 196 17.04 -18.13 10.77
C HIS A 196 16.21 -16.89 11.13
N VAL A 197 14.89 -17.05 11.08
CA VAL A 197 13.97 -16.03 11.60
C VAL A 197 13.95 -16.13 13.12
N MET A 198 14.20 -15.01 13.80
CA MET A 198 14.22 -14.96 15.26
C MET A 198 12.83 -14.60 15.83
N TRP A 199 12.34 -15.44 16.74
CA TRP A 199 11.20 -15.17 17.59
C TRP A 199 11.72 -14.99 19.02
N GLN A 200 11.42 -13.88 19.68
CA GLN A 200 11.99 -13.59 21.00
C GLN A 200 10.91 -13.13 21.98
N PRO A 201 10.82 -13.74 23.18
CA PRO A 201 9.92 -13.25 24.21
C PRO A 201 10.53 -12.06 24.94
N ARG A 202 9.68 -11.09 25.28
CA ARG A 202 10.01 -10.03 26.23
C ARG A 202 8.71 -9.51 26.84
N TYR A 203 8.39 -9.99 28.04
CA TYR A 203 7.15 -9.68 28.74
C TYR A 203 7.28 -8.44 29.62
N LYS A 204 6.14 -7.80 29.93
CA LYS A 204 6.03 -6.67 30.88
C LYS A 204 6.99 -5.50 30.58
N SER A 205 7.53 -5.43 29.37
CA SER A 205 8.58 -4.49 29.01
C SER A 205 8.05 -3.16 28.48
N GLY A 206 6.73 -3.04 28.33
CA GLY A 206 6.07 -1.87 27.78
C GLY A 206 6.56 -1.62 26.35
N SER A 207 7.17 -0.46 26.12
CA SER A 207 7.72 -0.10 24.81
C SER A 207 9.07 -0.75 24.50
N ASN A 208 9.64 -1.56 25.39
CA ASN A 208 10.99 -2.10 25.16
C ASN A 208 10.98 -3.40 24.36
N GLU A 209 11.51 -3.35 23.14
CA GLU A 209 11.65 -4.47 22.20
C GLU A 209 12.68 -5.53 22.65
N PRO A 210 12.59 -6.79 22.23
CA PRO A 210 13.59 -7.82 22.56
C PRO A 210 15.03 -7.42 22.26
N ALA A 211 15.94 -7.70 23.19
CA ALA A 211 17.37 -7.48 22.99
C ALA A 211 17.91 -8.44 21.92
N PRO A 212 18.76 -8.00 20.99
CA PRO A 212 19.33 -8.88 19.97
C PRO A 212 20.09 -10.07 20.58
N VAL A 213 19.94 -11.24 19.97
CA VAL A 213 20.75 -12.42 20.27
C VAL A 213 22.13 -12.26 19.60
N PRO A 214 23.25 -12.33 20.35
CA PRO A 214 24.58 -12.22 19.78
C PRO A 214 24.83 -13.32 18.72
N GLY A 215 25.46 -12.96 17.59
CA GLY A 215 25.82 -13.92 16.55
C GLY A 215 24.68 -14.39 15.62
N ALA A 216 23.41 -14.25 16.03
CA ALA A 216 22.25 -14.67 15.21
C ALA A 216 22.03 -13.80 13.95
N GLY A 217 22.62 -12.60 13.91
CA GLY A 217 22.54 -11.69 12.77
C GLY A 217 21.33 -10.76 12.85
N GLN A 218 20.36 -10.93 11.93
CA GLN A 218 19.18 -10.05 11.85
C GLN A 218 18.32 -10.26 13.10
N GLY A 219 18.16 -9.23 13.93
CA GLY A 219 17.44 -9.30 15.21
C GLY A 219 15.99 -9.80 15.07
N TRP A 220 15.24 -9.79 16.18
CA TRP A 220 13.89 -10.38 16.23
C TRP A 220 12.99 -9.98 15.04
N LYS A 221 12.23 -10.96 14.54
CA LYS A 221 11.17 -10.80 13.53
C LYS A 221 9.79 -11.05 14.13
N ILE A 222 9.71 -11.87 15.17
CA ILE A 222 8.50 -12.12 15.95
C ILE A 222 8.80 -11.81 17.41
N TRP A 223 7.91 -11.09 18.08
CA TRP A 223 8.04 -10.74 19.49
C TRP A 223 6.81 -11.24 20.24
N GLN A 224 7.03 -12.17 21.17
CA GLN A 224 6.02 -12.56 22.15
C GLN A 224 6.05 -11.54 23.30
N TYR A 225 5.01 -10.72 23.40
CA TYR A 225 5.03 -9.54 24.26
C TYR A 225 4.24 -9.69 25.56
N THR A 226 3.38 -10.70 25.65
CA THR A 226 2.67 -11.06 26.88
C THR A 226 2.27 -12.52 26.87
N GLU A 227 2.22 -13.11 28.07
CA GLU A 227 1.72 -14.47 28.38
C GLU A 227 0.30 -14.45 29.00
N THR A 228 -0.25 -13.24 29.19
CA THR A 228 -1.52 -13.01 29.92
C THR A 228 -2.60 -12.35 29.05
N GLY A 229 -2.63 -12.70 27.76
CA GLY A 229 -3.61 -12.19 26.81
C GLY A 229 -4.98 -12.85 26.91
N SER A 230 -5.99 -12.20 26.33
CA SER A 230 -7.31 -12.80 26.09
C SER A 230 -7.70 -12.60 24.63
N VAL A 231 -8.12 -13.68 23.98
CA VAL A 231 -8.48 -13.70 22.56
C VAL A 231 -9.83 -14.40 22.39
N PRO A 232 -10.83 -13.74 21.80
CA PRO A 232 -12.10 -14.37 21.47
C PRO A 232 -11.89 -15.68 20.71
N GLY A 233 -12.42 -16.78 21.26
CA GLY A 233 -12.30 -18.13 20.69
C GLY A 233 -11.26 -19.01 21.38
N ILE A 234 -10.39 -18.48 22.25
CA ILE A 234 -9.44 -19.28 23.04
C ILE A 234 -9.93 -19.40 24.49
N PRO A 235 -10.30 -20.61 24.95
CA PRO A 235 -10.75 -20.84 26.32
C PRO A 235 -9.57 -21.02 27.28
N SER A 236 -8.94 -19.92 27.71
CA SER A 236 -7.73 -19.98 28.56
C SER A 236 -7.70 -19.01 29.75
N ASP A 237 -8.85 -18.47 30.17
CA ASP A 237 -8.98 -17.59 31.34
C ASP A 237 -7.92 -16.47 31.45
N GLY A 238 -7.52 -15.89 30.31
CA GLY A 238 -6.54 -14.80 30.26
C GLY A 238 -5.07 -15.25 30.17
N HIS A 239 -4.81 -16.52 29.86
CA HIS A 239 -3.47 -17.05 29.58
C HIS A 239 -3.35 -17.37 28.09
N VAL A 240 -3.24 -16.33 27.25
CA VAL A 240 -2.89 -16.48 25.82
C VAL A 240 -1.61 -15.70 25.54
N ASP A 241 -0.66 -16.38 24.91
CA ASP A 241 0.56 -15.76 24.44
C ASP A 241 0.26 -14.93 23.19
N LEU A 242 0.57 -13.64 23.27
CA LEU A 242 0.34 -12.70 22.16
C LEU A 242 1.65 -12.27 21.54
N ASN A 243 1.62 -12.24 20.21
CA ASN A 243 2.77 -12.00 19.38
C ASN A 243 2.53 -10.83 18.43
N VAL A 244 3.62 -10.14 18.11
CA VAL A 244 3.67 -9.20 16.99
C VAL A 244 4.77 -9.59 16.01
N PHE A 245 4.53 -9.31 14.73
CA PHE A 245 5.48 -9.54 13.66
C PHE A 245 6.09 -8.21 13.18
N ARG A 246 7.42 -8.13 13.15
CA ARG A 246 8.19 -7.00 12.62
C ARG A 246 8.18 -7.02 11.10
N GLY A 247 7.12 -6.49 10.53
CA GLY A 247 6.98 -6.32 9.08
C GLY A 247 5.53 -6.25 8.67
N SER A 248 5.32 -6.23 7.36
CA SER A 248 4.00 -6.18 6.74
C SER A 248 3.28 -7.54 6.77
N LEU A 249 1.95 -7.52 6.66
CA LEU A 249 1.16 -8.73 6.44
C LEU A 249 1.58 -9.48 5.15
N ALA A 250 2.04 -8.76 4.14
CA ALA A 250 2.55 -9.36 2.90
C ALA A 250 3.84 -10.16 3.14
N GLU A 251 4.75 -9.64 3.97
CA GLU A 251 5.94 -10.39 4.39
C GLU A 251 5.58 -11.65 5.18
N LEU A 252 4.65 -11.55 6.13
CA LEU A 252 4.15 -12.72 6.87
C LEU A 252 3.52 -13.75 5.90
N ARG A 253 2.72 -13.31 4.94
CA ARG A 253 2.09 -14.21 3.95
C ARG A 253 3.13 -14.89 3.06
N ARG A 254 4.18 -14.19 2.64
CA ARG A 254 5.29 -14.80 1.90
C ARG A 254 6.05 -15.81 2.75
N LEU A 255 6.26 -15.53 4.03
CA LEU A 255 6.84 -16.48 4.98
C LEU A 255 5.97 -17.74 5.07
N ALA A 256 4.66 -17.62 4.90
CA ALA A 256 3.70 -18.72 4.93
C ALA A 256 3.43 -19.39 3.57
N HIS A 257 4.30 -19.22 2.56
CA HIS A 257 4.11 -19.72 1.18
C HIS A 257 2.77 -19.36 0.54
N LEU A 258 2.07 -18.37 1.09
CA LEU A 258 0.93 -17.79 0.44
C LEU A 258 1.52 -16.91 -0.63
N SER A 259 1.34 -17.32 -1.90
CA SER A 259 1.67 -16.52 -3.07
C SER A 259 1.25 -15.10 -2.76
N GLY A 260 2.25 -14.25 -2.54
CA GLY A 260 2.02 -12.84 -2.46
C GLY A 260 1.45 -12.50 -3.81
N ASN A 261 0.19 -12.12 -3.85
CA ASN A 261 -0.30 -11.31 -4.96
C ASN A 261 0.34 -9.89 -4.90
N GLY A 262 1.64 -9.86 -4.60
CA GLY A 262 2.43 -8.78 -4.03
C GLY A 262 3.89 -9.22 -4.01
N GLY A 263 4.45 -9.43 -5.21
CA GLY A 263 5.85 -9.17 -5.46
C GLY A 263 6.15 -7.74 -5.03
N GLY A 264 7.07 -7.64 -4.10
CA GLY A 264 7.44 -6.44 -3.38
C GLY A 264 8.37 -6.88 -2.27
N THR A 265 9.67 -6.79 -2.54
CA THR A 265 10.75 -6.75 -1.55
C THR A 265 10.37 -5.87 -0.36
N ALA A 266 10.97 -6.18 0.80
CA ALA A 266 10.93 -5.49 2.10
C ALA A 266 10.19 -4.13 2.19
N SER A 267 9.36 -3.98 3.22
CA SER A 267 9.05 -2.66 3.78
C SER A 267 9.87 -2.52 5.08
N SER A 268 11.00 -1.81 5.22
CA SER A 268 11.29 -0.41 4.83
C SER A 268 10.20 0.27 4.04
N ALA A 269 9.28 0.98 4.70
CA ALA A 269 8.28 1.84 4.07
C ALA A 269 7.80 1.33 2.70
N GLN A 270 6.74 0.51 2.68
CA GLN A 270 6.04 -0.05 1.51
C GLN A 270 6.58 0.49 0.20
N ALA A 271 7.31 -0.36 -0.55
CA ALA A 271 8.17 0.04 -1.67
C ALA A 271 7.58 1.23 -2.44
N PRO A 272 8.37 2.29 -2.68
CA PRO A 272 7.85 3.54 -3.22
C PRO A 272 6.94 3.26 -4.41
N VAL A 273 5.74 3.87 -4.43
CA VAL A 273 4.81 3.70 -5.55
C VAL A 273 5.37 4.47 -6.74
N THR A 274 6.24 3.81 -7.50
CA THR A 274 6.96 4.40 -8.62
C THR A 274 5.98 4.80 -9.71
N GLY A 275 6.05 6.06 -10.15
CA GLY A 275 5.15 6.62 -11.14
C GLY A 275 3.89 7.28 -10.58
N ALA A 276 3.60 7.14 -9.27
CA ALA A 276 2.50 7.85 -8.63
C ALA A 276 2.74 9.38 -8.65
N PRO A 277 1.67 10.19 -8.65
CA PRO A 277 1.78 11.64 -8.68
C PRO A 277 2.51 12.15 -7.44
N VAL A 278 3.39 13.15 -7.61
CA VAL A 278 3.93 13.89 -6.45
C VAL A 278 2.95 15.00 -6.11
N LEU A 279 2.30 14.90 -4.95
CA LEU A 279 1.38 15.94 -4.47
C LEU A 279 2.11 16.93 -3.57
N LYS A 280 1.87 18.21 -3.81
CA LYS A 280 2.46 19.31 -3.05
C LYS A 280 1.53 20.51 -3.08
N THR A 281 1.88 21.59 -2.39
CA THR A 281 1.12 22.85 -2.42
C THR A 281 0.71 23.23 -3.85
N ASN A 282 -0.56 23.56 -4.03
CA ASN A 282 -1.25 23.84 -5.30
C ASN A 282 -1.61 22.63 -6.18
N SER A 283 -1.25 21.39 -5.81
CA SER A 283 -1.90 20.20 -6.38
C SER A 283 -3.42 20.24 -6.12
N ARG A 284 -4.23 19.82 -7.11
CA ARG A 284 -5.70 19.85 -7.04
C ARG A 284 -6.43 18.78 -7.87
N GLY A 285 -7.16 17.84 -7.28
CA GLY A 285 -7.88 16.80 -8.05
C GLY A 285 -8.09 15.51 -7.28
N THR A 286 -8.50 14.44 -8.00
CA THR A 286 -8.83 13.13 -7.42
C THR A 286 -7.69 12.52 -6.62
N ASP A 287 -6.44 12.69 -7.03
CA ASP A 287 -5.28 12.21 -6.28
C ASP A 287 -5.12 12.95 -4.95
N VAL A 288 -5.46 14.24 -4.90
CA VAL A 288 -5.45 15.01 -3.65
C VAL A 288 -6.61 14.58 -2.74
N VAL A 289 -7.81 14.37 -3.29
CA VAL A 289 -8.94 13.79 -2.55
C VAL A 289 -8.53 12.43 -1.96
N THR A 290 -7.88 11.59 -2.76
CA THR A 290 -7.38 10.28 -2.36
C THR A 290 -6.38 10.39 -1.20
N ALA A 291 -5.39 11.27 -1.29
CA ALA A 291 -4.44 11.50 -0.21
C ALA A 291 -5.11 12.02 1.06
N GLN A 292 -6.03 12.99 0.95
CA GLN A 292 -6.77 13.53 2.09
C GLN A 292 -7.62 12.45 2.79
N LEU A 293 -8.29 11.59 2.02
CA LEU A 293 -9.10 10.49 2.56
C LEU A 293 -8.24 9.38 3.18
N LEU A 294 -7.10 9.05 2.60
CA LEU A 294 -6.16 8.09 3.20
C LEU A 294 -5.52 8.65 4.48
N LEU A 295 -5.19 9.94 4.52
CA LEU A 295 -4.76 10.62 5.74
C LEU A 295 -5.84 10.60 6.81
N ASN A 296 -7.11 10.81 6.45
CA ASN A 296 -8.23 10.69 7.38
C ASN A 296 -8.41 9.25 7.90
N ALA A 297 -8.21 8.24 7.05
CA ALA A 297 -8.18 6.85 7.48
C ALA A 297 -7.01 6.55 8.43
N ALA A 298 -5.89 7.27 8.29
CA ALA A 298 -4.76 7.25 9.21
C ALA A 298 -4.92 8.17 10.44
N GLY A 299 -6.11 8.73 10.68
CA GLY A 299 -6.44 9.50 11.88
C GLY A 299 -6.41 11.03 11.73
N ALA A 300 -6.15 11.57 10.54
CA ALA A 300 -6.28 13.00 10.28
C ALA A 300 -7.76 13.44 10.23
N ARG A 301 -7.98 14.76 10.27
CA ARG A 301 -9.30 15.39 10.13
C ARG A 301 -9.24 16.50 9.09
N LEU A 302 -9.28 16.11 7.82
CA LEU A 302 -9.24 16.98 6.65
C LEU A 302 -10.59 16.97 5.93
N ASP A 303 -10.97 18.11 5.36
CA ASP A 303 -11.98 18.14 4.32
C ASP A 303 -11.34 17.58 3.04
N ALA A 304 -11.92 16.54 2.46
CA ALA A 304 -11.44 15.92 1.22
C ALA A 304 -11.89 16.72 -0.01
N ASP A 305 -11.51 17.99 -0.04
CA ASP A 305 -11.93 19.00 -1.03
C ASP A 305 -11.12 18.94 -2.34
N GLY A 306 -10.09 18.09 -2.40
CA GLY A 306 -9.22 17.95 -3.54
C GLY A 306 -8.27 19.13 -3.71
N ILE A 307 -8.00 19.93 -2.66
CA ILE A 307 -7.06 21.05 -2.68
C ILE A 307 -5.90 20.77 -1.71
N TYR A 308 -4.67 20.77 -2.24
CA TYR A 308 -3.48 20.56 -1.41
C TYR A 308 -3.05 21.86 -0.72
N GLY A 309 -3.84 22.25 0.27
CA GLY A 309 -3.65 23.47 1.07
C GLY A 309 -2.83 23.25 2.34
N PRO A 310 -2.66 24.31 3.17
CA PRO A 310 -1.84 24.26 4.38
C PRO A 310 -2.23 23.18 5.39
N LYS A 311 -3.53 22.88 5.53
CA LYS A 311 -4.02 21.80 6.41
C LYS A 311 -3.54 20.43 5.92
N THR A 312 -3.63 20.17 4.62
CA THR A 312 -3.14 18.94 3.99
C THR A 312 -1.62 18.80 4.16
N VAL A 313 -0.85 19.88 3.92
CA VAL A 313 0.60 19.90 4.16
C VAL A 313 0.94 19.52 5.60
N ALA A 314 0.25 20.12 6.58
CA ALA A 314 0.47 19.83 8.00
C ALA A 314 0.18 18.36 8.34
N ALA A 315 -0.97 17.84 7.86
CA ALA A 315 -1.34 16.44 8.07
C ALA A 315 -0.33 15.47 7.42
N VAL A 316 0.19 15.79 6.24
CA VAL A 316 1.19 14.98 5.55
C VAL A 316 2.49 14.97 6.33
N LYS A 317 2.96 16.11 6.85
CA LYS A 317 4.14 16.17 7.71
C LYS A 317 3.97 15.34 8.98
N SER A 318 2.84 15.48 9.67
CA SER A 318 2.54 14.67 10.86
C SER A 318 2.53 13.18 10.54
N PHE A 319 1.92 12.80 9.43
CA PHE A 319 1.91 11.41 8.96
C PHE A 319 3.32 10.90 8.65
N GLN A 320 4.11 11.68 7.89
CA GLN A 320 5.48 11.35 7.52
C GLN A 320 6.36 11.15 8.76
N SER A 321 6.31 12.09 9.71
CA SER A 321 7.04 11.96 10.99
C SER A 321 6.63 10.71 11.75
N ALA A 322 5.32 10.41 11.84
CA ALA A 322 4.82 9.22 12.51
C ALA A 322 5.23 7.90 11.84
N HIS A 323 5.60 7.94 10.55
CA HIS A 323 5.97 6.77 9.76
C HIS A 323 7.46 6.72 9.38
N GLY A 324 8.30 7.56 10.01
CA GLY A 324 9.75 7.58 9.78
C GLY A 324 10.15 8.02 8.36
N LEU A 325 9.34 8.87 7.73
CA LEU A 325 9.61 9.46 6.42
C LEU A 325 10.14 10.90 6.58
N ASP A 326 10.79 11.40 5.53
CA ASP A 326 11.15 12.82 5.44
C ASP A 326 9.87 13.67 5.53
N ALA A 327 9.74 14.50 6.57
CA ALA A 327 8.56 15.34 6.81
C ALA A 327 8.55 16.61 5.93
N ASP A 328 8.69 16.42 4.62
CA ASP A 328 8.74 17.48 3.61
C ASP A 328 7.35 18.06 3.28
N GLY A 329 6.27 17.40 3.74
CA GLY A 329 4.90 17.80 3.49
C GLY A 329 4.42 17.53 2.07
N MET A 330 5.12 16.69 1.31
CA MET A 330 4.74 16.23 -0.03
C MET A 330 4.32 14.76 0.01
N VAL A 331 3.30 14.41 -0.77
CA VAL A 331 2.95 13.00 -1.00
C VAL A 331 3.73 12.52 -2.22
N GLY A 332 4.96 12.05 -1.99
CA GLY A 332 5.80 11.39 -2.99
C GLY A 332 5.66 9.85 -2.95
N PRO A 333 6.39 9.11 -3.80
CA PRO A 333 6.31 7.64 -3.89
C PRO A 333 6.43 6.90 -2.55
N LYS A 334 7.30 7.35 -1.64
CA LYS A 334 7.46 6.79 -0.28
C LYS A 334 6.23 7.07 0.60
N THR A 335 5.72 8.30 0.57
CA THR A 335 4.52 8.70 1.31
C THR A 335 3.27 7.96 0.80
N TRP A 336 3.13 7.80 -0.52
CA TRP A 336 2.08 6.97 -1.13
C TRP A 336 2.17 5.51 -0.67
N GLY A 337 3.39 4.96 -0.69
CA GLY A 337 3.65 3.63 -0.18
C GLY A 337 3.10 3.47 1.23
N ALA A 338 3.43 4.41 2.13
CA ALA A 338 2.98 4.37 3.51
C ALA A 338 1.47 4.63 3.69
N LEU A 339 0.83 5.47 2.87
CA LEU A 339 -0.59 5.83 2.98
C LEU A 339 -1.55 4.73 2.51
N ILE A 340 -1.12 3.92 1.55
CA ILE A 340 -1.99 2.94 0.89
C ILE A 340 -2.25 1.73 1.80
N VAL A 341 -3.53 1.45 2.03
CA VAL A 341 -4.00 0.28 2.79
C VAL A 341 -4.63 -0.77 1.87
N THR A 342 -4.58 -2.04 2.28
CA THR A 342 -5.27 -3.11 1.55
C THR A 342 -6.76 -3.11 1.91
N LEU A 343 -7.62 -3.04 0.90
CA LEU A 343 -9.08 -3.02 1.08
C LEU A 343 -9.74 -4.22 0.40
N LYS A 344 -10.81 -4.74 1.01
CA LYS A 344 -11.61 -5.86 0.51
C LYS A 344 -13.09 -5.66 0.81
N GLN A 345 -13.92 -6.51 0.21
CA GLN A 345 -15.36 -6.52 0.47
C GLN A 345 -15.67 -6.66 1.96
N GLY A 346 -16.56 -5.80 2.45
CA GLY A 346 -16.92 -5.66 3.86
C GLY A 346 -16.27 -4.46 4.55
N ASP A 347 -15.14 -3.96 4.05
CA ASP A 347 -14.47 -2.79 4.61
C ASP A 347 -15.30 -1.52 4.45
N ARG A 348 -15.11 -0.55 5.36
CA ARG A 348 -15.83 0.72 5.36
C ARG A 348 -14.91 1.88 5.76
N GLY A 349 -15.30 3.09 5.38
CA GLY A 349 -14.68 4.34 5.83
C GLY A 349 -13.88 5.08 4.75
N PRO A 350 -13.11 6.11 5.14
CA PRO A 350 -12.49 7.05 4.20
C PRO A 350 -11.58 6.41 3.16
N ALA A 351 -10.83 5.36 3.53
CA ALA A 351 -9.98 4.63 2.59
C ALA A 351 -10.80 3.93 1.48
N VAL A 352 -11.99 3.43 1.80
CA VAL A 352 -12.90 2.87 0.80
C VAL A 352 -13.45 3.96 -0.10
N THR A 353 -13.80 5.13 0.45
CA THR A 353 -14.21 6.29 -0.35
C THR A 353 -13.10 6.68 -1.32
N ALA A 354 -11.84 6.70 -0.87
CA ALA A 354 -10.67 7.00 -1.71
C ALA A 354 -10.53 5.99 -2.88
N LEU A 355 -10.69 4.70 -2.58
CA LEU A 355 -10.67 3.65 -3.61
C LEU A 355 -11.79 3.84 -4.63
N GLN A 356 -13.01 4.12 -4.17
CA GLN A 356 -14.17 4.36 -5.04
C GLN A 356 -13.94 5.58 -5.95
N HIS A 357 -13.30 6.65 -5.46
CA HIS A 357 -12.89 7.78 -6.28
C HIS A 357 -11.90 7.38 -7.38
N GLN A 358 -10.81 6.67 -7.07
CA GLN A 358 -9.84 6.24 -8.08
C GLN A 358 -10.43 5.24 -9.09
N LEU A 359 -11.28 4.32 -8.65
CA LEU A 359 -11.97 3.40 -9.55
C LEU A 359 -12.89 4.14 -10.52
N ASN A 360 -13.62 5.15 -10.05
CA ASN A 360 -14.45 5.99 -10.90
C ASN A 360 -13.63 6.83 -11.88
N ASP A 361 -12.48 7.34 -11.44
CA ASP A 361 -11.53 8.06 -12.31
C ASP A 361 -10.93 7.11 -13.37
N SER A 362 -10.80 5.82 -13.03
CA SER A 362 -10.44 4.73 -13.94
C SER A 362 -11.63 4.17 -14.75
N GLY A 363 -12.79 4.83 -14.74
CA GLY A 363 -13.93 4.51 -15.59
C GLY A 363 -15.03 3.66 -14.96
N ALA A 364 -14.96 3.33 -13.67
CA ALA A 364 -16.08 2.72 -12.94
C ALA A 364 -17.23 3.72 -12.71
N GLN A 365 -18.42 3.21 -12.38
CA GLN A 365 -19.61 4.03 -12.09
C GLN A 365 -20.17 3.69 -10.70
N LEU A 366 -19.32 3.79 -9.69
CA LEU A 366 -19.66 3.50 -8.30
C LEU A 366 -20.25 4.72 -7.60
N ARG A 367 -21.15 4.47 -6.65
CA ARG A 367 -21.45 5.43 -5.58
C ARG A 367 -20.23 5.52 -4.65
N THR A 368 -19.82 6.74 -4.31
CA THR A 368 -18.73 7.00 -3.35
C THR A 368 -19.30 7.11 -1.94
N ASP A 369 -19.75 6.00 -1.37
CA ASP A 369 -20.40 5.92 -0.05
C ASP A 369 -19.47 5.41 1.07
N GLY A 370 -18.23 5.06 0.73
CA GLY A 370 -17.28 4.51 1.69
C GLY A 370 -17.62 3.09 2.16
N ILE A 371 -18.45 2.35 1.42
CA ILE A 371 -18.80 0.95 1.71
C ILE A 371 -18.24 0.05 0.61
N PHE A 372 -17.36 -0.88 0.98
CA PHE A 372 -16.80 -1.84 0.02
C PHE A 372 -17.80 -2.99 -0.14
N GLY A 373 -18.88 -2.72 -0.87
CA GLY A 373 -19.92 -3.69 -1.20
C GLY A 373 -19.56 -4.54 -2.42
N SER A 374 -20.53 -5.35 -2.87
CA SER A 374 -20.40 -6.18 -4.07
C SER A 374 -20.09 -5.37 -5.34
N GLY A 375 -20.67 -4.17 -5.47
CA GLY A 375 -20.40 -3.26 -6.60
C GLY A 375 -18.94 -2.79 -6.64
N THR A 376 -18.38 -2.37 -5.51
CA THR A 376 -16.96 -1.99 -5.41
C THR A 376 -16.05 -3.19 -5.67
N ALA A 377 -16.38 -4.38 -5.13
CA ALA A 377 -15.63 -5.60 -5.42
C ALA A 377 -15.63 -5.97 -6.90
N ALA A 378 -16.77 -5.83 -7.58
CA ALA A 378 -16.87 -6.04 -9.02
C ALA A 378 -16.01 -5.03 -9.80
N ALA A 379 -16.06 -3.74 -9.45
CA ALA A 379 -15.24 -2.73 -10.09
C ALA A 379 -13.73 -2.95 -9.88
N VAL A 380 -13.30 -3.37 -8.68
CA VAL A 380 -11.90 -3.75 -8.43
C VAL A 380 -11.49 -4.91 -9.32
N ARG A 381 -12.31 -5.96 -9.45
CA ARG A 381 -12.02 -7.09 -10.35
C ARG A 381 -11.94 -6.64 -11.82
N SER A 382 -12.88 -5.82 -12.27
CA SER A 382 -12.86 -5.28 -13.64
C SER A 382 -11.60 -4.46 -13.91
N PHE A 383 -11.22 -3.58 -12.98
CA PHE A 383 -9.99 -2.79 -13.08
C PHE A 383 -8.75 -3.68 -13.10
N GLN A 384 -8.66 -4.64 -12.18
CA GLN A 384 -7.56 -5.59 -12.12
C GLN A 384 -7.41 -6.37 -13.42
N SER A 385 -8.51 -6.91 -13.95
CA SER A 385 -8.54 -7.59 -15.24
C SER A 385 -8.08 -6.68 -16.38
N ALA A 386 -8.55 -5.44 -16.43
CA ALA A 386 -8.17 -4.47 -17.46
C ALA A 386 -6.68 -4.07 -17.41
N LYS A 387 -6.06 -4.15 -16.23
CA LYS A 387 -4.64 -3.84 -16.02
C LYS A 387 -3.72 -5.07 -15.98
N GLY A 388 -4.24 -6.25 -16.31
CA GLY A 388 -3.45 -7.50 -16.27
C GLY A 388 -2.97 -7.88 -14.87
N LEU A 389 -3.66 -7.42 -13.83
CA LEU A 389 -3.42 -7.81 -12.45
C LEU A 389 -4.21 -9.07 -12.11
N GLN A 390 -3.79 -9.80 -11.08
CA GLN A 390 -4.61 -10.89 -10.55
C GLN A 390 -5.97 -10.33 -10.08
N THR A 391 -7.03 -10.94 -10.59
CA THR A 391 -8.41 -10.50 -10.43
C THR A 391 -9.04 -11.12 -9.18
N ASP A 392 -8.63 -10.66 -8.00
CA ASP A 392 -9.08 -11.18 -6.70
C ASP A 392 -10.15 -10.31 -6.02
N GLY A 393 -10.40 -9.09 -6.53
CA GLY A 393 -11.35 -8.16 -5.94
C GLY A 393 -10.85 -7.47 -4.67
N ILE A 394 -9.54 -7.54 -4.39
CA ILE A 394 -8.87 -6.91 -3.26
C ILE A 394 -8.03 -5.74 -3.78
N ALA A 395 -8.29 -4.53 -3.30
CA ALA A 395 -7.46 -3.37 -3.60
C ALA A 395 -6.21 -3.37 -2.71
N GLY A 396 -5.22 -4.19 -3.08
CA GLY A 396 -3.90 -4.23 -2.44
C GLY A 396 -2.88 -3.26 -3.07
N PRO A 397 -1.60 -3.25 -2.63
CA PRO A 397 -0.60 -2.30 -3.10
C PRO A 397 -0.39 -2.28 -4.62
N ARG A 398 -0.53 -3.41 -5.31
CA ARG A 398 -0.45 -3.47 -6.78
C ARG A 398 -1.66 -2.83 -7.46
N THR A 399 -2.86 -3.06 -6.94
CA THR A 399 -4.08 -2.42 -7.44
C THR A 399 -4.04 -0.92 -7.19
N TRP A 400 -3.62 -0.48 -6.01
CA TRP A 400 -3.44 0.94 -5.71
C TRP A 400 -2.33 1.60 -6.52
N SER A 401 -1.19 0.93 -6.70
CA SER A 401 -0.13 1.41 -7.58
C SER A 401 -0.66 1.58 -8.99
N ALA A 402 -1.36 0.58 -9.53
CA ALA A 402 -2.01 0.72 -10.82
C ALA A 402 -3.04 1.86 -10.82
N LEU A 403 -3.89 2.02 -9.81
CA LEU A 403 -4.88 3.11 -9.74
C LEU A 403 -4.24 4.52 -9.67
N LEU A 404 -3.10 4.66 -9.00
CA LEU A 404 -2.39 5.94 -8.84
C LEU A 404 -1.46 6.25 -10.01
N THR A 405 -1.05 5.23 -10.76
CA THR A 405 -0.19 5.38 -11.94
C THR A 405 -0.95 5.29 -13.25
N ASP A 406 -2.19 4.79 -13.21
CA ASP A 406 -3.10 4.73 -14.32
C ASP A 406 -3.61 6.13 -14.63
N ARG A 407 -2.84 6.85 -15.45
CA ARG A 407 -3.22 8.18 -15.96
C ARG A 407 -4.36 8.14 -16.99
N SER A 408 -5.11 7.04 -17.05
CA SER A 408 -6.33 6.93 -17.85
C SER A 408 -7.49 7.79 -17.31
N GLY A 409 -7.36 8.32 -16.10
CA GLY A 409 -8.09 9.45 -15.51
C GLY A 409 -7.56 9.62 -14.08
N GLY A 410 -7.14 10.75 -13.53
CA GLY A 410 -7.51 12.12 -13.79
C GLY A 410 -7.22 13.06 -12.59
N GLY A 411 -5.96 13.16 -12.12
CA GLY A 411 -5.33 14.41 -11.64
C GLY A 411 -5.03 14.51 -10.14
N SER A 412 -3.84 14.95 -9.71
CA SER A 412 -3.33 16.31 -9.99
C SER A 412 -1.91 16.69 -9.54
N GLY A 413 -1.11 17.09 -10.52
CA GLY A 413 -0.27 18.28 -10.49
C GLY A 413 -0.50 19.01 -11.82
N THR A 414 0.00 20.23 -11.99
CA THR A 414 -0.02 20.99 -13.26
C THR A 414 0.06 20.06 -14.48
N PRO A 415 -0.85 20.12 -15.47
CA PRO A 415 -0.94 19.11 -16.52
C PRO A 415 0.39 18.97 -17.22
N ALA A 416 0.99 17.77 -17.13
CA ALA A 416 2.08 17.44 -18.03
C ALA A 416 1.50 17.51 -19.44
N THR A 417 2.14 18.30 -20.31
CA THR A 417 1.81 18.42 -21.74
C THR A 417 1.58 17.05 -22.41
N GLY A 418 2.21 15.98 -21.89
CA GLY A 418 2.03 14.60 -22.35
C GLY A 418 0.61 14.03 -22.28
N ASP A 419 -0.19 14.35 -21.27
CA ASP A 419 -1.54 13.75 -21.12
C ASP A 419 -2.52 14.32 -22.14
N ALA A 420 -2.50 15.64 -22.34
CA ALA A 420 -3.32 16.30 -23.35
C ALA A 420 -2.90 15.89 -24.77
N VAL A 421 -1.59 15.69 -25.00
CA VAL A 421 -1.04 15.15 -26.25
C VAL A 421 -1.59 13.76 -26.55
N ALA A 422 -1.57 12.85 -25.58
CA ALA A 422 -2.05 11.49 -25.77
C ALA A 422 -3.55 11.45 -26.07
N LEU A 423 -4.35 12.22 -25.33
CA LEU A 423 -5.79 12.32 -25.54
C LEU A 423 -6.14 12.94 -26.89
N ALA A 424 -5.40 13.96 -27.32
CA ALA A 424 -5.56 14.56 -28.64
C ALA A 424 -5.25 13.56 -29.77
N LYS A 425 -4.18 12.75 -29.63
CA LYS A 425 -3.89 11.65 -30.57
C LYS A 425 -5.01 10.62 -30.62
N GLN A 426 -5.58 10.27 -29.46
CA GLN A 426 -6.68 9.32 -29.39
C GLN A 426 -7.95 9.88 -30.05
N LEU A 427 -8.29 11.13 -29.77
CA LEU A 427 -9.43 11.83 -30.37
C LEU A 427 -9.35 11.89 -31.89
N LEU A 428 -8.16 12.17 -32.45
CA LEU A 428 -7.92 12.12 -33.91
C LEU A 428 -8.19 10.75 -34.52
N ASN A 429 -7.97 9.67 -33.77
CA ASN A 429 -8.18 8.29 -34.21
C ASN A 429 -9.55 7.73 -33.81
N THR A 430 -10.41 8.53 -33.16
CA THR A 430 -11.70 8.05 -32.65
C THR A 430 -12.78 8.22 -33.72
N SER A 431 -13.20 7.11 -34.32
CA SER A 431 -14.32 7.08 -35.28
C SER A 431 -15.56 7.70 -34.67
N GLY A 432 -16.22 8.62 -35.38
CA GLY A 432 -17.43 9.32 -34.93
C GLY A 432 -17.18 10.59 -34.11
N VAL A 433 -15.92 10.99 -33.89
CA VAL A 433 -15.57 12.36 -33.50
C VAL A 433 -14.90 13.03 -34.70
N THR A 434 -15.47 14.12 -35.16
CA THR A 434 -14.93 14.92 -36.27
C THR A 434 -14.67 16.34 -35.81
N PHE A 435 -13.80 17.05 -36.52
CA PHE A 435 -13.38 18.40 -36.14
C PHE A 435 -13.56 19.34 -37.32
N ALA A 436 -14.19 20.49 -37.09
CA ALA A 436 -14.37 21.50 -38.12
C ALA A 436 -13.02 22.00 -38.65
N ARG A 437 -12.94 22.14 -39.97
CA ARG A 437 -11.76 22.63 -40.72
C ARG A 437 -11.88 24.09 -41.13
N ALA A 438 -12.95 24.75 -40.71
CA ALA A 438 -13.23 26.16 -40.96
C ALA A 438 -14.07 26.75 -39.82
N HIS A 439 -13.91 28.04 -39.56
CA HIS A 439 -14.79 28.83 -38.70
C HIS A 439 -15.53 29.86 -39.52
N SER A 440 -16.82 30.05 -39.22
CA SER A 440 -17.61 31.16 -39.78
C SER A 440 -17.17 32.52 -39.23
N GLU A 441 -16.61 32.54 -38.03
CA GLU A 441 -16.21 33.77 -37.32
C GLU A 441 -14.77 34.21 -37.62
N THR A 442 -13.87 33.28 -37.92
CA THR A 442 -12.45 33.57 -38.18
C THR A 442 -11.96 32.79 -39.39
N GLN A 443 -11.29 33.47 -40.33
CA GLN A 443 -10.71 32.82 -41.53
C GLN A 443 -9.25 32.40 -41.31
N HIS A 444 -8.87 32.06 -40.07
CA HIS A 444 -7.49 31.65 -39.75
C HIS A 444 -7.35 30.13 -39.72
N SER A 445 -6.73 29.57 -40.77
CA SER A 445 -6.59 28.11 -40.95
C SER A 445 -5.89 27.38 -39.79
N GLY A 446 -4.98 28.07 -39.10
CA GLY A 446 -4.24 27.54 -37.95
C GLY A 446 -5.02 27.47 -36.64
N SER A 447 -6.24 28.04 -36.58
CA SER A 447 -7.04 28.14 -35.35
C SER A 447 -8.32 27.31 -35.37
N THR A 448 -8.52 26.50 -36.41
CA THR A 448 -9.71 25.63 -36.53
C THR A 448 -9.72 24.53 -35.48
N ALA A 449 -10.88 23.97 -35.15
CA ALA A 449 -10.97 22.82 -34.24
C ALA A 449 -10.05 21.65 -34.67
N TYR A 450 -9.97 21.38 -35.98
CA TYR A 450 -9.05 20.38 -36.53
C TYR A 450 -7.58 20.75 -36.33
N ALA A 451 -7.18 21.98 -36.68
CA ALA A 451 -5.80 22.43 -36.50
C ALA A 451 -5.39 22.42 -35.01
N ASN A 452 -6.29 22.84 -34.12
CA ASN A 452 -6.09 22.84 -32.68
C ASN A 452 -5.82 21.43 -32.14
N ILE A 453 -6.64 20.44 -32.50
CA ILE A 453 -6.44 19.08 -31.99
C ILE A 453 -5.20 18.39 -32.60
N VAL A 454 -4.85 18.70 -33.86
CA VAL A 454 -3.59 18.25 -34.48
C VAL A 454 -2.37 18.85 -33.79
N ASP A 455 -2.37 20.16 -33.53
CA ASP A 455 -1.26 20.83 -32.85
C ASP A 455 -1.15 20.38 -31.38
N MET A 456 -2.27 20.10 -30.71
CA MET A 456 -2.28 19.44 -29.41
C MET A 456 -1.65 18.04 -29.46
N ALA A 457 -2.01 17.21 -30.45
CA ALA A 457 -1.42 15.89 -30.64
C ALA A 457 0.09 15.93 -30.96
N ALA A 458 0.56 17.04 -31.55
CA ALA A 458 1.98 17.30 -31.79
C ALA A 458 2.70 17.96 -30.59
N GLY A 459 2.01 18.25 -29.48
CA GLY A 459 2.58 18.89 -28.29
C GLY A 459 2.78 20.40 -28.38
N LYS A 460 2.26 21.05 -29.43
CA LYS A 460 2.43 22.49 -29.66
C LYS A 460 1.43 23.35 -28.88
N GLY A 461 0.30 22.78 -28.46
CA GLY A 461 -0.83 23.53 -27.90
C GLY A 461 -1.81 24.00 -28.97
N ALA A 462 -3.08 24.19 -28.62
CA ALA A 462 -4.10 24.77 -29.51
C ALA A 462 -3.85 26.27 -29.72
N LEU A 463 -4.18 26.84 -30.88
CA LEU A 463 -3.92 28.22 -31.24
C LEU A 463 -5.20 29.05 -31.28
N THR A 464 -5.30 30.04 -30.38
CA THR A 464 -6.35 31.05 -30.48
C THR A 464 -6.19 31.89 -31.76
N SER A 465 -7.28 32.41 -32.31
CA SER A 465 -7.23 33.22 -33.53
C SER A 465 -6.61 34.61 -33.27
N PRO A 466 -5.87 35.19 -34.24
CA PRO A 466 -5.45 36.59 -34.19
C PRO A 466 -6.60 37.58 -33.98
N GLN A 467 -7.80 37.23 -34.46
CA GLN A 467 -9.04 38.02 -34.34
C GLN A 467 -9.73 37.85 -32.98
N SER A 468 -9.22 36.98 -32.11
CA SER A 468 -9.75 36.77 -30.76
C SER A 468 -9.36 37.91 -29.80
N HIS A 469 -10.12 38.08 -28.71
CA HIS A 469 -9.83 39.09 -27.68
C HIS A 469 -8.50 38.88 -26.94
N VAL A 470 -7.86 37.71 -27.12
CA VAL A 470 -6.56 37.38 -26.53
C VAL A 470 -5.43 37.32 -27.57
N GLY A 471 -5.73 37.65 -28.83
CA GLY A 471 -4.80 37.52 -29.96
C GLY A 471 -4.40 36.07 -30.22
N ALA A 472 -3.40 35.85 -31.08
CA ALA A 472 -2.88 34.52 -31.36
C ALA A 472 -1.98 34.02 -30.23
N LYS A 473 -2.43 32.98 -29.52
CA LYS A 473 -1.76 32.41 -28.35
C LYS A 473 -1.91 30.89 -28.32
N ARG A 474 -0.82 30.20 -27.98
CA ARG A 474 -0.85 28.75 -27.73
C ARG A 474 -1.40 28.48 -26.34
N VAL A 475 -2.43 27.63 -26.27
CA VAL A 475 -3.14 27.25 -25.06
C VAL A 475 -3.24 25.73 -25.01
N GLN A 476 -2.99 25.15 -23.84
CA GLN A 476 -3.17 23.71 -23.65
C GLN A 476 -4.67 23.42 -23.45
N LEU A 477 -5.19 22.43 -24.17
CA LEU A 477 -6.53 21.93 -23.92
C LEU A 477 -6.52 21.07 -22.65
N ASP A 478 -7.54 21.25 -21.82
CA ASP A 478 -7.64 20.58 -20.54
C ASP A 478 -7.88 19.07 -20.73
N PRO A 479 -7.04 18.19 -20.15
CA PRO A 479 -7.22 16.75 -20.25
C PRO A 479 -8.59 16.25 -19.77
N ARG A 480 -9.21 16.89 -18.78
CA ARG A 480 -10.55 16.51 -18.28
C ARG A 480 -11.61 16.73 -19.36
N MET A 481 -11.52 17.86 -20.06
CA MET A 481 -12.38 18.16 -21.19
C MET A 481 -12.19 17.16 -22.34
N LEU A 482 -10.93 16.86 -22.72
CA LEU A 482 -10.63 15.89 -23.78
C LEU A 482 -11.06 14.47 -23.43
N ARG A 483 -10.92 14.04 -22.17
CA ARG A 483 -11.49 12.76 -21.68
C ARG A 483 -13.02 12.78 -21.70
N GLY A 484 -13.63 13.91 -21.35
CA GLY A 484 -15.07 14.12 -21.47
C GLY A 484 -15.56 13.86 -22.89
N LEU A 485 -14.88 14.42 -23.89
CA LEU A 485 -15.16 14.18 -25.32
C LEU A 485 -15.05 12.70 -25.72
N LEU A 486 -13.97 12.03 -25.33
CA LEU A 486 -13.81 10.59 -25.60
C LEU A 486 -14.91 9.76 -24.92
N THR A 487 -15.33 10.14 -23.72
CA THR A 487 -16.38 9.43 -22.98
C THR A 487 -17.75 9.64 -23.61
N LEU A 488 -18.08 10.86 -24.05
CA LEU A 488 -19.29 11.16 -24.82
C LEU A 488 -19.38 10.28 -26.06
N ARG A 489 -18.26 10.04 -26.74
CA ARG A 489 -18.22 9.12 -27.88
C ARG A 489 -18.32 7.65 -27.47
N ASN A 490 -17.39 7.17 -26.66
CA ASN A 490 -17.15 5.74 -26.45
C ASN A 490 -18.15 5.12 -25.46
N SER A 491 -18.68 5.91 -24.52
CA SER A 491 -19.59 5.43 -23.48
C SER A 491 -21.03 5.87 -23.71
N TYR A 492 -21.26 7.08 -24.22
CA TYR A 492 -22.61 7.56 -24.53
C TYR A 492 -23.01 7.34 -26.00
N GLY A 493 -22.07 6.90 -26.84
CA GLY A 493 -22.33 6.56 -28.24
C GLY A 493 -22.49 7.75 -29.19
N TYR A 494 -22.36 8.99 -28.70
CA TYR A 494 -22.60 10.18 -29.51
C TYR A 494 -21.62 10.26 -30.69
N ARG A 495 -22.12 10.52 -31.89
CA ARG A 495 -21.29 11.01 -33.00
C ARG A 495 -21.30 12.53 -32.93
N MET A 496 -20.15 13.18 -33.03
CA MET A 496 -20.03 14.62 -32.79
C MET A 496 -19.17 15.29 -33.86
N ASN A 497 -19.57 16.48 -34.28
CA ASN A 497 -18.67 17.42 -34.95
C ASN A 497 -18.29 18.53 -33.97
N ILE A 498 -17.02 18.54 -33.57
CA ILE A 498 -16.47 19.56 -32.69
C ILE A 498 -16.18 20.78 -33.55
N SER A 499 -16.97 21.82 -33.34
CA SER A 499 -16.86 23.07 -34.09
C SER A 499 -15.78 23.99 -33.53
N GLU A 500 -15.51 23.94 -32.22
CA GLU A 500 -14.58 24.88 -31.57
C GLU A 500 -13.85 24.26 -30.36
N PHE A 501 -12.60 24.68 -30.15
CA PHE A 501 -11.89 24.62 -28.87
C PHE A 501 -11.44 26.00 -28.37
N VAL A 502 -10.65 26.76 -29.15
CA VAL A 502 -10.04 28.03 -28.72
C VAL A 502 -9.95 29.12 -29.82
N GLY A 503 -10.30 28.80 -31.06
CA GLY A 503 -10.11 29.61 -32.26
C GLY A 503 -11.14 30.72 -32.51
N GLY A 504 -12.25 30.71 -31.80
CA GLY A 504 -13.42 31.54 -32.05
C GLY A 504 -13.38 32.88 -31.34
N VAL A 505 -14.35 33.72 -31.65
CA VAL A 505 -14.46 35.04 -31.03
C VAL A 505 -15.51 34.98 -29.92
N HIS A 506 -15.03 34.85 -28.68
CA HIS A 506 -15.85 34.78 -27.48
C HIS A 506 -15.61 36.00 -26.58
N SER A 507 -16.40 36.13 -25.52
CA SER A 507 -16.15 37.15 -24.50
C SER A 507 -14.73 37.05 -23.90
N LYS A 508 -14.17 38.18 -23.44
CA LYS A 508 -12.77 38.27 -22.97
C LYS A 508 -12.40 37.25 -21.88
N ASN A 509 -13.36 36.85 -21.06
CA ASN A 509 -13.16 35.90 -19.96
C ASN A 509 -13.62 34.47 -20.30
N SER A 510 -13.92 34.21 -21.57
CA SER A 510 -14.37 32.90 -22.04
C SER A 510 -13.38 31.79 -21.69
N ARG A 511 -13.93 30.65 -21.30
CA ARG A 511 -13.16 29.44 -20.99
C ARG A 511 -12.50 28.80 -22.21
N HIS A 512 -12.97 29.13 -23.42
CA HIS A 512 -12.29 28.77 -24.66
C HIS A 512 -10.85 29.28 -24.67
N TYR A 513 -10.61 30.54 -24.30
CA TYR A 513 -9.25 31.11 -24.27
C TYR A 513 -8.33 30.52 -23.20
N ARG A 514 -8.87 29.67 -22.33
CA ARG A 514 -8.13 28.90 -21.32
C ARG A 514 -8.01 27.41 -21.67
N GLY A 515 -8.53 26.98 -22.83
CA GLY A 515 -8.51 25.58 -23.26
C GLY A 515 -9.46 24.67 -22.47
N LEU A 516 -10.47 25.26 -21.82
CA LEU A 516 -11.38 24.57 -20.90
C LEU A 516 -12.76 24.28 -21.49
N ALA A 517 -13.00 24.66 -22.75
CA ALA A 517 -14.29 24.54 -23.41
C ALA A 517 -14.19 23.98 -24.82
N PHE A 518 -15.27 23.35 -25.27
CA PHE A 518 -15.49 23.01 -26.67
C PHE A 518 -16.94 23.29 -27.06
N ASP A 519 -17.15 23.52 -28.36
CA ASP A 519 -18.49 23.63 -28.96
C ASP A 519 -18.75 22.47 -29.94
N VAL A 520 -20.01 22.06 -30.02
CA VAL A 520 -20.50 21.00 -30.92
C VAL A 520 -21.67 21.53 -31.72
N ASN A 521 -21.55 21.50 -33.04
CA ASN A 521 -22.59 21.96 -33.98
C ASN A 521 -23.41 20.79 -34.56
N GLU A 522 -22.97 19.54 -34.42
CA GLU A 522 -23.69 18.36 -34.90
C GLU A 522 -23.57 17.21 -33.91
N ILE A 523 -24.70 16.59 -33.57
CA ILE A 523 -24.80 15.43 -32.68
C ILE A 523 -25.60 14.34 -33.40
N ASN A 524 -25.02 13.15 -33.51
CA ASN A 524 -25.62 11.97 -34.16
C ASN A 524 -26.08 12.21 -35.61
N GLY A 525 -25.37 13.06 -36.37
CA GLY A 525 -25.74 13.39 -37.75
C GLY A 525 -26.76 14.52 -37.88
N ILE A 526 -27.19 15.12 -36.77
CA ILE A 526 -28.20 16.18 -36.73
C ILE A 526 -27.54 17.48 -36.27
N HIS A 527 -27.68 18.54 -37.08
CA HIS A 527 -27.20 19.87 -36.72
C HIS A 527 -27.93 20.36 -35.45
N VAL A 528 -27.17 20.93 -34.52
CA VAL A 528 -27.70 21.47 -33.28
C VAL A 528 -28.49 22.73 -33.58
N GLY A 529 -29.75 22.75 -33.13
CA GLY A 529 -30.65 23.87 -33.34
C GLY A 529 -31.93 23.72 -32.52
N SER A 530 -32.82 24.70 -32.62
CA SER A 530 -34.15 24.63 -32.01
C SER A 530 -34.90 23.39 -32.52
N GLY A 531 -35.33 22.52 -31.61
CA GLY A 531 -36.02 21.26 -31.94
C GLY A 531 -35.11 20.04 -32.16
N ALA A 532 -33.78 20.19 -32.25
CA ALA A 532 -32.86 19.07 -32.34
C ALA A 532 -32.65 18.38 -30.97
N PRO A 533 -32.42 17.06 -30.90
CA PRO A 533 -32.27 16.33 -29.63
C PRO A 533 -30.88 16.54 -28.99
N HIS A 534 -30.68 17.68 -28.31
CA HIS A 534 -29.39 18.07 -27.70
C HIS A 534 -29.40 18.09 -26.15
N SER A 535 -30.57 18.04 -25.51
CA SER A 535 -30.70 18.12 -24.05
C SER A 535 -30.00 16.97 -23.30
N ALA A 536 -30.11 15.74 -23.82
CA ALA A 536 -29.45 14.56 -23.27
C ALA A 536 -27.91 14.65 -23.39
N PHE A 537 -27.42 15.26 -24.48
CA PHE A 537 -26.00 15.52 -24.67
C PHE A 537 -25.48 16.53 -23.65
N MET A 538 -26.21 17.64 -23.45
CA MET A 538 -25.89 18.63 -22.43
C MET A 538 -25.88 18.02 -21.03
N ALA A 539 -26.86 17.17 -20.70
CA ALA A 539 -26.89 16.45 -19.43
C ALA A 539 -25.67 15.52 -19.26
N ALA A 540 -25.24 14.85 -20.33
CA ALA A 540 -24.03 14.04 -20.32
C ALA A 540 -22.76 14.88 -20.08
N CYS A 541 -22.62 16.05 -20.74
CA CYS A 541 -21.52 16.99 -20.43
C CYS A 541 -21.47 17.34 -18.94
N ARG A 542 -22.62 17.70 -18.34
CA ARG A 542 -22.69 18.05 -16.90
C ARG A 542 -22.29 16.88 -16.01
N LYS A 543 -22.76 15.68 -16.34
CA LYS A 543 -22.39 14.45 -15.62
C LYS A 543 -20.89 14.14 -15.70
N LEU A 544 -20.23 14.56 -16.77
CA LEU A 544 -18.79 14.43 -16.98
C LEU A 544 -17.96 15.59 -16.38
N GLY A 545 -18.59 16.46 -15.59
CA GLY A 545 -17.92 17.53 -14.85
C GLY A 545 -17.83 18.86 -15.59
N ALA A 546 -18.50 19.02 -16.74
CA ALA A 546 -18.69 20.34 -17.32
C ALA A 546 -19.55 21.18 -16.36
N THR A 547 -19.02 22.33 -15.94
CA THR A 547 -19.65 23.22 -14.96
C THR A 547 -20.37 24.39 -15.63
N GLU A 548 -20.23 24.52 -16.94
CA GLU A 548 -20.93 25.48 -17.78
C GLU A 548 -21.32 24.72 -19.05
N VAL A 549 -22.63 24.59 -19.28
CA VAL A 549 -23.18 23.86 -20.43
C VAL A 549 -24.36 24.64 -20.95
N LEU A 550 -24.20 25.20 -22.16
CA LEU A 550 -25.13 26.11 -22.82
C LEU A 550 -25.53 25.55 -24.19
N GLY A 551 -26.73 25.84 -24.67
CA GLY A 551 -27.23 25.33 -25.96
C GLY A 551 -28.43 26.10 -26.48
N PRO A 552 -29.16 25.58 -27.49
CA PRO A 552 -30.33 26.26 -28.04
C PRO A 552 -31.37 26.63 -26.97
N GLY A 553 -31.59 27.94 -26.81
CA GLY A 553 -32.39 28.52 -25.72
C GLY A 553 -31.57 29.46 -24.83
N ASP A 554 -30.26 29.25 -24.74
CA ASP A 554 -29.32 30.16 -24.11
C ASP A 554 -28.88 31.26 -25.08
N LYS A 555 -28.69 32.48 -24.57
CA LYS A 555 -28.29 33.64 -25.37
C LYS A 555 -26.99 33.35 -26.12
N GLY A 556 -27.02 33.46 -27.45
CA GLY A 556 -25.84 33.27 -28.32
C GLY A 556 -25.50 31.82 -28.68
N HIS A 557 -26.30 30.83 -28.24
CA HIS A 557 -26.00 29.39 -28.42
C HIS A 557 -27.10 28.67 -29.22
N SER A 558 -27.76 29.35 -30.16
CA SER A 558 -28.91 28.78 -30.90
C SER A 558 -28.55 27.66 -31.88
N THR A 559 -27.28 27.50 -32.24
CA THR A 559 -26.79 26.60 -33.30
C THR A 559 -25.74 25.58 -32.84
N HIS A 560 -25.42 25.55 -31.54
CA HIS A 560 -24.38 24.66 -31.00
C HIS A 560 -24.61 24.38 -29.52
N VAL A 561 -24.01 23.31 -29.00
CA VAL A 561 -23.86 23.08 -27.57
C VAL A 561 -22.45 23.44 -27.15
N HIS A 562 -22.34 24.28 -26.14
CA HIS A 562 -21.10 24.64 -25.46
C HIS A 562 -20.95 23.82 -24.18
N CYS A 563 -19.79 23.21 -23.96
CA CYS A 563 -19.46 22.50 -22.71
C CYS A 563 -18.09 22.94 -22.18
N ALA A 564 -18.03 23.38 -20.91
CA ALA A 564 -16.79 23.86 -20.30
C ALA A 564 -16.53 23.40 -18.84
N TRP A 565 -15.26 23.11 -18.55
CA TRP A 565 -14.73 22.68 -17.25
C TRP A 565 -14.20 23.86 -16.43
N LYS A 566 -13.91 23.64 -15.14
CA LYS A 566 -13.40 24.65 -14.20
C LYS A 566 -11.91 24.49 -13.90
#